data_AF-A0AAE3KK66-F1
#
_entry.id   AF-A0AAE3KK66-F1
#
_cell.length_a   1.000
_cell.length_b   1.000
_cell.length_c   1.000
_cell.angle_alpha   90.00
_cell.angle_beta   90.00
_cell.angle_gamma   90.00
#
_symmetry.space_group_name_H-M   'P 1'
#
loop_
_entity.id
_entity.type
_entity.pdbx_description
1 polymer ?
#
loop_
_entity_poly.entity_id
_entity_poly.type
_entity_poly.pdbx_seq_one_letter_code
_entity_poly.pdbx_strand_id
1 'polypeptide(L)'
;MTAARHTFRWWPVDGGRHAIPGELQPGQPGETLCHRPFTRSCGEPSKLEWLWPTCLACYDRARGRTHVSRADLGPEPGPHPAGDLSSRSGSWTPAPG
;
A
#
# COMPACT_ATOMS: atom_id res chain seq x y z
N MET A 1 5.19 -14.28 11.86
CA MET A 1 4.00 -13.83 11.12
C MET A 1 4.48 -13.13 9.85
N THR A 2 4.53 -13.83 8.71
CA THR A 2 5.21 -13.39 7.47
C THR A 2 4.20 -13.17 6.34
N ALA A 3 3.12 -12.42 6.61
CA ALA A 3 2.02 -12.23 5.65
C ALA A 3 2.40 -11.32 4.45
N ALA A 4 3.43 -10.48 4.58
CA ALA A 4 3.77 -9.45 3.58
C ALA A 4 4.39 -9.99 2.27
N ARG A 5 4.82 -11.26 2.20
CA ARG A 5 5.50 -11.81 1.01
C ARG A 5 4.55 -12.40 -0.04
N HIS A 6 3.30 -12.70 0.35
CA HIS A 6 2.30 -13.29 -0.54
C HIS A 6 1.37 -12.28 -1.20
N THR A 7 1.32 -11.04 -0.71
CA THR A 7 0.53 -9.97 -1.33
C THR A 7 1.39 -9.09 -2.23
N PHE A 8 0.77 -8.50 -3.25
CA PHE A 8 1.41 -7.53 -4.12
C PHE A 8 0.40 -6.51 -4.65
N ARG A 9 0.91 -5.37 -5.10
CA ARG A 9 0.15 -4.37 -5.86
C ARG A 9 0.87 -3.96 -7.13
N TRP A 10 0.12 -3.55 -8.14
CA TRP A 10 0.69 -2.97 -9.36
C TRP A 10 1.03 -1.51 -9.15
N TRP A 11 2.18 -1.08 -9.66
CA TRP A 11 2.61 0.31 -9.60
C TRP A 11 3.46 0.67 -10.83
N PRO A 12 3.24 1.83 -11.45
CA PRO A 12 4.09 2.32 -12.53
C PRO A 12 5.48 2.71 -12.01
N VAL A 13 6.51 2.14 -12.62
CA VAL A 13 7.93 2.41 -12.34
C VAL A 13 8.68 2.37 -13.67
N ASP A 14 9.49 3.39 -13.97
CA ASP A 14 10.40 3.43 -15.11
C ASP A 14 9.80 2.99 -16.46
N GLY A 15 8.60 3.45 -16.79
CA GLY A 15 7.94 3.14 -18.07
C GLY A 15 7.22 1.80 -18.14
N GLY A 16 7.11 1.06 -17.04
CA GLY A 16 6.37 -0.20 -16.95
C GLY A 16 5.53 -0.33 -15.70
N ARG A 17 4.53 -1.23 -15.71
CA ARG A 17 3.82 -1.61 -14.47
C ARG A 17 4.51 -2.78 -13.80
N HIS A 18 4.99 -2.57 -12.59
CA HIS A 18 5.69 -3.55 -11.78
C HIS A 18 4.84 -4.02 -10.61
N ALA A 19 5.00 -5.28 -10.22
CA ALA A 19 4.42 -5.80 -8.98
C ALA A 19 5.35 -5.44 -7.82
N ILE A 20 4.80 -4.77 -6.80
CA ILE A 20 5.49 -4.42 -5.56
C ILE A 20 4.94 -5.33 -4.45
N PRO A 21 5.80 -5.98 -3.64
CA PRO A 21 5.36 -6.77 -2.51
C PRO A 21 4.87 -5.89 -1.34
N GLY A 22 3.76 -6.28 -0.73
CA GLY A 22 3.27 -5.69 0.52
C GLY A 22 2.92 -4.19 0.46
N GLU A 23 2.95 -3.56 1.64
CA GLU A 23 2.73 -2.13 1.82
C GLU A 23 4.06 -1.40 1.77
N LEU A 24 4.14 -0.34 0.97
CA LEU A 24 5.31 0.53 0.91
C LEU A 24 4.83 1.97 1.06
N GLN A 25 5.35 2.71 2.03
CA GLN A 25 4.97 4.11 2.26
C GLN A 25 5.64 5.03 1.24
N PRO A 26 5.06 6.21 0.93
CA PRO A 26 5.67 7.13 -0.02
C PRO A 26 7.03 7.61 0.49
N GLY A 27 8.00 7.74 -0.40
CA GLY A 27 9.39 8.06 -0.08
C GLY A 27 10.23 6.88 0.44
N GLN A 28 9.62 5.72 0.73
CA GLN A 28 10.39 4.54 1.12
C GLN A 28 11.03 3.86 -0.10
N PRO A 29 12.28 3.37 0.04
CA PRO A 29 12.88 2.49 -0.94
C PRO A 29 12.16 1.13 -0.90
N GLY A 30 11.91 0.58 -2.08
CA GLY A 30 11.30 -0.72 -2.26
C GLY A 30 12.02 -1.54 -3.32
N GLU A 31 11.60 -2.79 -3.42
CA GLU A 31 12.06 -3.70 -4.45
C GLU A 31 10.85 -4.31 -5.14
N THR A 32 10.82 -4.27 -6.47
CA THR A 32 9.79 -4.93 -7.27
C THR A 32 9.99 -6.46 -7.27
N LEU A 33 8.96 -7.22 -7.67
CA LEU A 33 9.09 -8.68 -7.77
C LEU A 33 10.13 -9.14 -8.80
N CYS A 34 10.45 -8.30 -9.78
CA CYS A 34 11.53 -8.56 -10.74
C CYS A 34 12.92 -8.09 -10.24
N HIS A 35 13.05 -7.80 -8.95
CA HIS A 35 14.29 -7.39 -8.28
C HIS A 35 14.86 -6.04 -8.70
N ARG A 36 14.02 -5.17 -9.27
CA ARG A 36 14.42 -3.78 -9.52
C ARG A 36 14.18 -2.94 -8.27
N PRO A 37 15.21 -2.23 -7.78
CA PRO A 37 15.01 -1.23 -6.73
C PRO A 37 14.21 -0.06 -7.30
N PHE A 38 13.39 0.55 -6.45
CA PHE A 38 12.68 1.78 -6.78
C PHE A 38 12.40 2.57 -5.50
N THR A 39 12.02 3.83 -5.63
CA THR A 39 11.52 4.64 -4.51
C THR A 39 10.05 4.93 -4.77
N ARG A 40 9.17 4.69 -3.79
CA ARG A 40 7.75 5.04 -3.97
C ARG A 40 7.63 6.56 -4.09
N SER A 41 7.14 7.02 -5.23
CA SER A 41 6.80 8.43 -5.45
C SER A 41 5.81 8.93 -4.40
N CYS A 42 5.99 10.15 -3.89
CA CYS A 42 5.01 10.80 -3.02
C CYS A 42 3.70 11.16 -3.77
N GLY A 43 3.77 11.33 -5.09
CA GLY A 43 2.61 11.58 -5.94
C GLY A 43 1.90 10.28 -6.36
N GLU A 44 0.60 10.40 -6.63
CA GLU A 44 -0.17 9.33 -7.27
C GLU A 44 0.23 9.22 -8.75
N PRO A 45 0.40 8.00 -9.30
CA PRO A 45 0.70 7.84 -10.72
C PRO A 45 -0.44 8.40 -11.57
N SER A 46 -0.09 9.11 -12.63
CA SER A 46 -1.02 9.67 -13.60
C SER A 46 -1.78 8.58 -14.37
N LYS A 47 -2.91 8.95 -14.98
CA LYS A 47 -3.69 8.04 -15.84
C LYS A 47 -2.86 7.46 -16.99
N LEU A 48 -1.91 8.22 -17.53
CA LEU A 48 -1.05 7.77 -18.63
C LEU A 48 -0.03 6.71 -18.16
N GLU A 49 0.52 6.86 -16.96
CA GLU A 49 1.45 5.89 -16.38
C GLU A 49 0.76 4.55 -16.10
N TRP A 50 -0.53 4.58 -15.75
CA TRP A 50 -1.33 3.37 -15.63
C TRP A 50 -1.55 2.64 -16.96
N LEU A 51 -1.31 3.27 -18.12
CA LEU A 51 -1.42 2.62 -19.43
C LEU A 51 -0.12 1.94 -19.88
N TRP A 52 0.98 2.13 -19.17
CA TRP A 52 2.27 1.52 -19.49
C TRP A 52 2.22 -0.02 -19.56
N PRO A 53 3.05 -0.67 -20.37
CA PRO A 53 3.06 -2.13 -20.47
C PRO A 53 3.36 -2.78 -19.11
N THR A 54 2.71 -3.90 -18.84
CA THR A 54 3.02 -4.70 -17.65
C THR A 54 4.38 -5.38 -17.83
N CYS A 55 5.24 -5.29 -16.82
CA CYS A 55 6.51 -6.02 -16.81
C CYS A 55 6.24 -7.53 -16.77
N LEU A 56 6.64 -8.25 -17.82
CA LEU A 56 6.42 -9.70 -17.95
C LEU A 56 7.02 -10.50 -16.79
N ALA A 57 8.24 -10.15 -16.34
CA ALA A 57 8.87 -10.81 -15.21
C ALA A 57 8.07 -10.63 -13.90
N CYS A 58 7.49 -9.45 -13.67
CA CYS A 58 6.59 -9.23 -12.54
C CYS A 58 5.28 -9.99 -12.70
N TYR A 59 4.73 -10.03 -13.91
CA TYR A 59 3.51 -10.79 -14.23
C TYR A 59 3.68 -12.27 -13.89
N ASP A 60 4.75 -12.91 -14.37
CA ASP A 60 5.02 -14.33 -14.12
C ASP A 60 5.20 -14.64 -12.64
N ARG A 61 5.85 -13.74 -11.89
CA ARG A 61 6.13 -13.90 -10.46
C ARG A 61 4.96 -13.55 -9.55
N ALA A 62 4.03 -12.75 -10.05
CA ALA A 62 2.77 -12.44 -9.38
C ALA A 62 1.78 -13.61 -9.50
N ARG A 63 2.01 -14.57 -10.40
CA ARG A 63 1.20 -15.80 -10.47
C ARG A 63 1.23 -16.54 -9.13
N GLY A 64 0.05 -16.82 -8.59
CA GLY A 64 -0.09 -17.47 -7.27
C GLY A 64 0.10 -16.54 -6.07
N ARG A 65 0.19 -15.22 -6.28
CA ARG A 65 0.17 -14.22 -5.21
C ARG A 65 -1.18 -13.51 -5.15
N THR A 66 -1.47 -12.92 -4.00
CA THR A 66 -2.72 -12.18 -3.78
C THR A 66 -2.54 -10.72 -4.21
N HIS A 67 -3.31 -10.29 -5.21
CA HIS A 67 -3.37 -8.88 -5.57
C HIS A 67 -4.16 -8.11 -4.51
N VAL A 68 -3.59 -7.03 -3.99
CA VAL A 68 -4.27 -6.09 -3.09
C VAL A 68 -4.41 -4.74 -3.78
N SER A 69 -5.61 -4.19 -3.77
CA SER A 69 -5.87 -2.84 -4.26
C SER A 69 -5.58 -1.84 -3.15
N ARG A 70 -5.29 -0.58 -3.51
CA ARG A 70 -5.11 0.49 -2.49
C ARG A 70 -6.33 0.62 -1.56
N ALA A 71 -7.54 0.38 -2.08
CA ALA A 71 -8.76 0.42 -1.30
C ALA A 71 -8.81 -0.66 -0.19
N ASP A 72 -8.11 -1.78 -0.38
CA ASP A 72 -8.10 -2.91 0.57
C ASP A 72 -7.12 -2.68 1.75
N LEU A 73 -6.24 -1.67 1.64
CA LEU A 73 -5.19 -1.40 2.63
C LEU A 73 -5.65 -0.47 3.76
N GLY A 74 -6.92 -0.05 3.76
CA GLY A 74 -7.46 0.96 4.67
C GLY A 74 -6.85 2.34 4.41
N PRO A 75 -7.42 3.41 5.00
CA PRO A 75 -6.73 4.69 4.99
C PRO A 75 -5.38 4.53 5.69
N GLU A 76 -4.31 5.01 5.06
CA GLU A 76 -3.03 5.18 5.76
C GLU A 76 -3.33 5.94 7.06
N PRO A 77 -2.82 5.50 8.23
CA PRO A 77 -2.93 6.34 9.42
C PRO A 77 -2.23 7.65 9.05
N GLY A 78 -3.02 8.70 8.84
CA GLY A 78 -2.51 10.05 8.64
C GLY A 78 -1.55 10.38 9.78
N PRO A 79 -0.64 11.35 9.60
CA PRO A 79 0.32 11.69 10.65
C PRO A 79 -0.45 11.92 11.94
N HIS A 80 -0.33 10.98 12.88
CA HIS A 80 -0.91 11.12 14.20
C HIS A 80 -0.31 12.41 14.76
N PRO A 81 -1.10 13.44 15.09
CA PRO A 81 -0.56 14.47 15.94
C PRO A 81 -0.10 13.76 17.22
N ALA A 82 1.19 13.86 17.53
CA ALA A 82 1.69 13.53 18.86
C ALA A 82 0.98 14.48 19.82
N GLY A 83 -0.13 14.04 20.41
CA GLY A 83 -1.06 14.97 21.04
C GLY A 83 -2.15 14.28 21.82
N ASP A 84 -1.81 13.99 23.08
CA ASP A 84 -2.70 13.95 24.23
C ASP A 84 -3.57 12.70 24.46
N LEU A 85 -3.03 11.79 25.27
CA LEU A 85 -3.79 10.85 26.09
C LEU A 85 -4.48 11.62 27.24
N SER A 86 -5.47 12.44 26.95
CA SER A 86 -6.40 12.89 28.01
C SER A 86 -7.83 12.93 27.51
N SER A 87 -8.70 12.40 28.37
CA SER A 87 -10.13 12.66 28.40
C SER A 87 -10.98 11.91 27.37
N ARG A 88 -11.42 10.71 27.75
CA ARG A 88 -12.82 10.29 27.56
C ARG A 88 -13.19 9.10 28.46
N SER A 89 -13.14 9.33 29.78
CA SER A 89 -13.96 8.58 30.73
C SER A 89 -15.40 9.09 30.62
N GLY A 90 -16.13 8.63 29.61
CA GLY A 90 -17.57 8.89 29.49
C GLY A 90 -18.34 7.75 30.14
N SER A 91 -18.74 7.91 31.39
CA SER A 91 -19.66 7.00 32.07
C SER A 91 -20.99 6.93 31.29
N TRP A 92 -21.32 5.75 30.79
CA TRP A 92 -22.62 5.47 30.17
C TRP A 92 -23.62 5.13 31.28
N THR A 93 -24.67 5.93 31.42
CA THR A 93 -25.83 5.58 32.25
C THR A 93 -27.05 5.41 31.35
N PRO A 94 -27.71 4.24 31.30
CA PRO A 94 -28.97 4.11 30.57
C PRO A 94 -30.13 4.72 31.37
N ALA A 95 -31.07 5.36 30.66
CA ALA A 95 -32.35 5.81 31.22
C ALA A 95 -33.35 4.64 31.34
N PRO A 96 -34.22 4.60 32.36
CA PRO A 96 -35.34 3.67 32.38
C PRO A 96 -36.48 4.15 31.48
N GLY A 97 -37.22 3.20 30.91
CA GLY A 97 -38.39 3.43 30.06
C GLY A 97 -39.66 3.79 30.80
#